data_AF-D8FL64-F1
#
_entry.id   AF-D8FL64-F1
#
_cell.length_a   1.000
_cell.length_b   1.000
_cell.length_c   1.000
_cell.angle_alpha   90.00
_cell.angle_beta   90.00
_cell.angle_gamma   90.00
#
_symmetry.space_group_name_H-M   'P 1'
#
loop_
_entity.id
_entity.type
_entity.pdbx_description
1 polymer ?
#
loop_
_entity_poly.entity_id
_entity_poly.type
_entity_poly.pdbx_seq_one_letter_code
_entity_poly.pdbx_strand_id
1 'polypeptide(L)' 'MTVVHPREVFRQAISDGAHSIILLHNHPTGDPSPSQEDRNLTRRLVEVSKIVGID' A
#
# COMPACT_ATOMS: atom_id res chain seq x y z
N MET A 1 -14.92 0.28 6.42
CA MET A 1 -13.44 0.18 6.45
C MET A 1 -13.04 -1.13 5.82
N THR A 2 -12.42 -1.09 4.66
CA THR A 2 -11.80 -2.27 4.05
C THR A 2 -10.44 -2.46 4.73
N VAL A 3 -10.18 -3.65 5.27
CA VAL A 3 -8.93 -3.94 5.97
C VAL A 3 -7.87 -4.31 4.93
N VAL A 4 -6.90 -3.42 4.70
CA VAL A 4 -5.74 -3.72 3.85
C VAL A 4 -4.66 -4.38 4.70
N HIS A 5 -4.37 -5.65 4.42
CA HIS A 5 -3.30 -6.40 5.07
C HIS A 5 -2.04 -6.41 4.21
N PRO A 6 -0.88 -5.97 4.74
CA PRO A 6 0.37 -5.97 3.97
C PRO A 6 0.72 -7.33 3.35
N ARG A 7 0.42 -8.44 4.04
CA ARG A 7 0.69 -9.79 3.51
C ARG A 7 -0.02 -10.06 2.18
N GLU A 8 -1.23 -9.54 1.99
CA GLU A 8 -1.99 -9.77 0.74
C GLU A 8 -1.44 -8.88 -0.38
N VAL A 9 -1.05 -7.64 -0.05
CA VAL A 9 -0.42 -6.70 -0.99
C VAL A 9 0.90 -7.26 -1.51
N PHE A 10 1.79 -7.68 -0.61
CA PHE A 10 3.14 -8.13 -0.99
C PHE A 10 3.18 -9.56 -1.51
N ARG A 11 2.19 -10.41 -1.19
CA ARG A 11 2.12 -11.77 -1.74
C ARG A 11 2.15 -11.76 -3.27
N GLN A 12 1.34 -10.90 -3.90
CA GLN A 12 1.30 -10.79 -5.36
C GLN A 12 2.58 -10.17 -5.90
N ALA A 13 3.05 -9.07 -5.30
CA ALA A 13 4.27 -8.39 -5.73
C ALA A 13 5.50 -9.31 -5.69
N ILE A 14 5.62 -10.15 -4.66
CA ILE A 14 6.67 -11.16 -4.54
C ILE A 14 6.50 -12.24 -5.62
N SER A 15 5.28 -12.75 -5.82
CA SER A 15 4.99 -13.77 -6.84
C SER A 15 5.34 -13.31 -8.25
N ASP A 16 5.19 -12.02 -8.52
CA ASP A 16 5.45 -11.42 -9.83
C ASP A 16 6.92 -10.98 -10.00
N GLY A 17 7.75 -11.09 -8.95
CA GLY A 17 9.13 -10.61 -8.97
C GLY A 17 9.23 -9.09 -9.14
N ALA A 18 8.27 -8.34 -8.58
CA ALA A 18 8.20 -6.89 -8.73
C ALA A 18 9.41 -6.21 -8.07
N HIS A 19 9.99 -5.22 -8.77
CA HIS A 19 11.01 -4.34 -8.20
C HIS A 19 10.40 -3.32 -7.23
N SER A 20 9.23 -2.79 -7.57
CA SER A 20 8.54 -1.73 -6.84
C SER A 20 7.02 -1.82 -7.00
N ILE A 21 6.26 -1.19 -6.10
CA ILE A 21 4.78 -1.10 -6.21
C ILE A 21 4.27 0.33 -6.11
N ILE A 22 3.16 0.62 -6.79
CA ILE A 22 2.45 1.90 -6.68
C ILE A 22 1.08 1.64 -6.04
N LEU A 23 0.77 2.42 -5.00
CA LEU A 23 -0.51 2.34 -4.30
C LEU A 23 -1.46 3.43 -4.83
N LEU A 24 -2.68 3.02 -5.13
CA LEU A 24 -3.76 3.89 -5.57
C LEU A 24 -4.98 3.64 -4.68
N HIS A 25 -5.61 4.70 -4.19
CA HIS A 25 -6.94 4.64 -3.60
C HIS A 25 -7.80 5.73 -4.22
N ASN A 26 -9.09 5.48 -4.33
CA ASN A 26 -10.05 6.43 -4.86
C ASN A 26 -10.87 7.03 -3.71
N HIS A 27 -11.11 8.33 -3.74
CA HIS A 27 -12.07 9.01 -2.89
C HIS A 27 -13.31 9.33 -3.75
N PRO A 28 -14.43 8.60 -3.59
CA PRO A 28 -15.65 8.84 -4.39
C PRO A 28 -16.24 10.25 -4.23
N THR A 29 -15.82 10.98 -3.20
CA THR A 29 -16.16 12.38 -2.94
C THR A 29 -15.53 13.35 -3.93
N GLY A 30 -14.45 12.95 -4.63
CA GLY A 30 -13.69 13.80 -5.54
C GLY A 30 -12.61 14.67 -4.88
N ASP A 31 -12.53 14.70 -3.55
CA ASP A 31 -11.43 15.35 -2.82
C ASP A 31 -10.23 14.38 -2.73
N PRO A 32 -9.05 14.71 -3.27
CA PRO A 32 -7.87 13.85 -3.21
C PRO A 32 -7.06 13.99 -1.90
N SER A 33 -7.52 14.82 -0.96
CA SER A 33 -6.80 15.06 0.29
C SER A 33 -6.69 13.78 1.12
N PRO A 34 -5.48 13.34 1.50
CA PRO A 34 -5.32 12.06 2.20
C PRO A 34 -5.88 12.15 3.62
N SER A 35 -6.68 11.15 3.99
CA SER A 35 -7.14 10.95 5.36
C SER A 35 -5.98 10.55 6.27
N GLN A 36 -6.23 10.53 7.59
CA GLN A 36 -5.23 10.05 8.54
C GLN A 36 -4.99 8.54 8.37
N GLU A 37 -6.03 7.79 8.01
CA GLU A 37 -5.95 6.37 7.68
C GLU A 37 -5.08 6.11 6.44
N ASP A 38 -5.24 6.91 5.38
CA ASP A 38 -4.42 6.79 4.16
C ASP A 38 -2.93 6.96 4.47
N ARG A 39 -2.59 7.97 5.29
CA ARG A 39 -1.21 8.22 5.73
C ARG A 39 -0.66 7.08 6.59
N ASN A 40 -1.47 6.56 7.51
CA ASN A 40 -1.06 5.48 8.39
C ASN A 40 -0.87 4.16 7.63
N LEU A 41 -1.77 3.85 6.69
CA LEU A 41 -1.66 2.68 5.83
C LEU A 41 -0.42 2.78 4.93
N THR A 42 -0.21 3.93 4.29
CA THR A 42 0.96 4.17 3.43
C THR A 42 2.26 3.97 4.21
N ARG A 43 2.37 4.59 5.40
CA ARG A 43 3.55 4.42 6.27
C ARG A 43 3.79 2.95 6.61
N ARG A 44 2.75 2.22 6.99
CA ARG A 44 2.86 0.78 7.31
C ARG A 44 3.34 -0.04 6.12
N LEU A 45 2.84 0.24 4.92
CA LEU A 45 3.23 -0.49 3.72
C LEU A 45 4.68 -0.19 3.30
N VAL A 46 5.12 1.06 3.43
CA VAL A 46 6.53 1.46 3.21
C VAL A 46 7.47 0.76 4.20
N GLU A 47 7.10 0.64 5.48
CA GLU A 47 7.94 -0.09 6.43
C GLU A 47 8.05 -1.58 6.10
N VAL A 48 6.99 -2.19 5.57
CA VAL A 48 7.04 -3.59 5.12
C VAL A 48 7.83 -3.73 3.82
N SER A 49 7.71 -2.79 2.89
CA SER A 49 8.38 -2.81 1.58
C SER A 49 9.90 -2.90 1.74
N LYS A 50 10.45 -2.15 2.71
CA LYS A 50 11.87 -2.21 3.12
C LYS A 50 12.31 -3.58 3.64
N ILE A 51 11.43 -4.29 4.36
CA ILE A 51 11.75 -5.62 4.92
C ILE A 51 11.79 -6.67 3.80
N VAL A 52 10.85 -6.59 2.85
CA VAL A 52 10.75 -7.57 1.76
C VAL A 52 11.65 -7.28 0.57
N GLY A 53 12.21 -6.07 0.47
CA GLY A 53 13.09 -5.65 -0.61
C GLY A 53 12.34 -5.27 -1.89
N ILE A 54 11.17 -4.64 -1.76
CA ILE A 54 10.38 -4.07 -2.86
C ILE A 54 10.33 -2.56 -2.62
N ASP A 55 10.87 -1.78 -3.57
CA ASP A 55 11.09 -0.34 -3.43
C ASP A 55 9.79 0.50 -3.58
#